data_AF-G8PIU7-F1
#
_entry.id   AF-G8PIU7-F1
#
_cell.length_a   1.000
_cell.length_b   1.000
_cell.length_c   1.000
_cell.angle_alpha   90.00
_cell.angle_beta   90.00
_cell.angle_gamma   90.00
#
_symmetry.space_group_name_H-M   'P 1'
#
loop_
_entity.id
_entity.type
_entity.pdbx_description
1 polymer ?
#
loop_
_entity_poly.entity_id
_entity_poly.type
_entity_poly.pdbx_seq_one_letter_code
_entity_poly.pdbx_strand_id
1 'polypeptide(L)'
;MELLGIPRSTFYVWYDRYLEGGVEALEDRISRPSRIWNRIPDEIRAQIIEMALDEPDLSPRELAVRFTDTKGYFVSEASVYRLLKAQDLIPHRPMWSSRPLMSSGTKPRLQISNGKPTSPISRS
;
A
#
# COMPACT_ATOMS: atom_id res chain seq x y z
N MET A 1 26.42 15.11 31.91
CA MET A 1 26.00 14.64 30.57
C MET A 1 25.75 15.78 29.58
N GLU A 2 25.82 17.06 29.97
CA GLU A 2 25.77 18.17 29.01
C GLU A 2 26.99 18.21 28.07
N LEU A 3 28.12 17.63 28.48
CA LEU A 3 29.37 17.63 27.71
C LEU A 3 29.27 16.90 26.36
N LEU A 4 28.34 15.94 26.22
CA LEU A 4 28.09 15.19 24.99
C LEU A 4 26.80 15.63 24.28
N GLY A 5 26.03 16.56 24.86
CA GLY A 5 24.73 16.99 24.32
C GLY A 5 23.64 15.90 24.33
N ILE A 6 23.86 14.78 25.03
CA ILE A 6 22.95 13.64 25.05
C ILE A 6 21.99 13.78 26.26
N PRO A 7 20.66 13.76 26.06
CA PRO A 7 19.69 13.73 27.15
C PRO A 7 19.91 12.51 28.07
N ARG A 8 19.70 12.69 29.38
CA ARG A 8 19.88 11.60 30.37
C ARG A 8 19.05 10.35 30.04
N SER A 9 17.85 10.52 29.50
CA SER A 9 16.98 9.42 29.08
C SER A 9 17.64 8.54 28.01
N THR A 10 18.27 9.15 27.01
CA THR A 10 18.97 8.43 25.94
C THR A 10 20.15 7.64 26.49
N PHE A 11 20.91 8.21 27.43
CA PHE A 11 22.02 7.51 28.08
C PHE A 11 21.55 6.25 28.81
N TYR A 12 20.50 6.33 29.62
CA TYR A 12 20.02 5.16 30.36
C TYR A 12 19.46 4.08 29.43
N VAL A 13 18.79 4.45 28.33
CA VAL A 13 18.36 3.48 27.31
C VAL A 13 19.55 2.77 26.65
N TRP A 14 20.64 3.48 26.38
CA TRP A 14 21.86 2.86 25.85
C TRP A 14 22.56 1.99 26.89
N TYR A 15 22.56 2.44 28.14
CA TYR A 15 23.15 1.70 29.25
C TYR A 15 22.43 0.37 29.49
N ASP A 16 21.09 0.38 29.51
CA ASP A 16 20.29 -0.84 29.63
C ASP A 16 20.56 -1.80 28.47
N ARG A 17 20.62 -1.30 27.23
CA ARG A 17 20.99 -2.12 26.06
C ARG A 17 22.39 -2.71 26.16
N TYR A 18 23.36 -1.91 26.64
CA TYR A 18 24.71 -2.37 26.86
C TYR A 18 24.78 -3.47 27.91
N LEU A 19 23.98 -3.39 28.98
CA LEU A 19 23.87 -4.45 29.98
C LEU A 19 23.25 -5.73 29.40
N GLU A 20 22.28 -5.62 28.49
CA GLU A 20 21.58 -6.76 27.89
C GLU A 20 22.39 -7.48 26.81
N GLY A 21 23.15 -6.77 25.97
CA GLY A 21 23.81 -7.37 24.81
C GLY A 21 25.16 -6.75 24.45
N GLY A 22 25.79 -6.04 25.39
CA GLY A 22 27.12 -5.47 25.20
C GLY A 22 27.18 -4.44 24.07
N VAL A 23 28.33 -4.39 23.40
CA VAL A 23 28.57 -3.41 22.32
C VAL A 23 27.69 -3.68 21.08
N GLU A 24 27.42 -4.95 20.78
CA GLU A 24 26.54 -5.38 19.67
C GLU A 24 25.09 -4.85 19.84
N ALA A 25 24.63 -4.65 21.08
CA ALA A 25 23.30 -4.10 21.34
C ALA A 25 23.20 -2.58 21.11
N LEU A 26 24.34 -1.90 20.98
CA LEU A 26 24.43 -0.48 20.68
C LEU A 26 24.46 -0.17 19.18
N GLU A 27 24.54 -1.20 18.33
CA GLU A 27 24.49 -1.02 16.87
C GLU A 27 23.20 -0.32 16.43
N ASP A 28 23.31 0.46 15.35
CA ASP A 28 22.16 1.16 14.78
C ASP A 28 21.15 0.15 14.24
N ARG A 29 19.99 0.08 14.88
CA ARG A 29 18.90 -0.79 14.48
C ARG A 29 17.86 0.01 13.74
N ILE A 30 17.49 -0.45 12.55
CA ILE A 30 16.36 0.09 11.81
C ILE A 30 15.13 0.04 12.72
N SER A 31 14.58 1.21 13.05
CA SER A 31 13.30 1.31 13.75
C SER A 31 12.25 0.64 12.89
N ARG A 32 11.89 -0.60 13.23
CA ARG A 32 10.80 -1.34 12.60
C ARG A 32 9.57 -1.09 13.46
N PRO A 33 8.74 -0.08 13.15
CA PRO A 33 7.47 0.06 13.84
C PRO A 33 6.71 -1.25 13.65
N SER A 34 6.48 -1.95 14.77
CA SER A 34 5.78 -3.24 14.80
C SER A 34 4.37 -3.13 14.21
N ARG A 35 3.81 -1.92 14.20
CA ARG A 35 2.45 -1.63 13.77
C ARG A 35 2.45 -0.60 12.65
N ILE A 36 2.43 -1.09 11.42
CA ILE A 36 2.07 -0.28 10.25
C ILE A 36 0.57 -0.02 10.36
N TRP A 37 0.20 1.24 10.63
CA TRP A 37 -1.19 1.65 10.96
C TRP A 37 -2.23 1.32 9.88
N ASN A 38 -1.78 1.00 8.65
CA ASN A 38 -2.62 0.66 7.50
C ASN A 38 -2.52 -0.81 7.06
N ARG A 39 -2.01 -1.71 7.92
CA ARG A 39 -1.91 -3.14 7.61
C ARG A 39 -3.20 -3.87 7.99
N ILE A 40 -3.83 -4.48 6.99
CA ILE A 40 -4.93 -5.44 7.21
C ILE A 40 -4.40 -6.60 8.07
N PRO A 41 -5.10 -6.99 9.16
CA PRO A 41 -4.71 -8.14 9.98
C PRO A 41 -4.51 -9.41 9.13
N ASP A 42 -3.58 -10.26 9.52
CA ASP A 42 -3.23 -11.44 8.71
C ASP A 42 -4.40 -12.44 8.63
N GLU A 43 -5.26 -12.48 9.64
CA GLU A 43 -6.47 -13.30 9.63
C GLU A 43 -7.46 -12.85 8.56
N ILE A 44 -7.60 -11.53 8.37
CA ILE A 44 -8.47 -10.95 7.35
C ILE A 44 -7.86 -11.19 5.96
N ARG A 45 -6.53 -11.09 5.86
CA ARG A 45 -5.79 -11.39 4.63
C ARG A 45 -6.03 -12.83 4.16
N ALA A 46 -5.89 -13.79 5.07
CA ALA A 46 -6.10 -15.21 4.76
C ALA A 46 -7.53 -15.45 4.24
N GLN A 47 -8.54 -14.88 4.90
CA GLN A 47 -9.94 -15.03 4.48
C GLN A 47 -10.22 -14.43 3.09
N ILE A 48 -9.59 -13.31 2.72
CA ILE A 48 -9.73 -12.74 1.37
C ILE A 48 -9.11 -13.67 0.33
N ILE A 49 -7.97 -14.29 0.65
CA ILE A 49 -7.30 -15.24 -0.25
C ILE A 49 -8.16 -16.50 -0.42
N GLU A 50 -8.68 -17.08 0.66
CA GLU A 50 -9.58 -18.24 0.61
C GLU A 50 -10.80 -17.97 -0.27
N MET A 51 -11.46 -16.83 -0.08
CA MET A 51 -12.62 -16.45 -0.91
C MET A 51 -12.25 -16.28 -2.40
N ALA A 52 -11.04 -15.78 -2.70
CA ALA A 52 -10.56 -15.65 -4.07
C ALA A 52 -10.23 -17.01 -4.71
N LEU A 53 -9.83 -18.00 -3.92
CA LEU A 53 -9.58 -19.36 -4.37
C LEU A 53 -10.90 -20.13 -4.62
N ASP A 54 -11.92 -19.88 -3.80
CA ASP A 54 -13.25 -20.48 -3.95
C ASP A 54 -14.01 -19.90 -5.17
N GLU A 55 -13.89 -18.59 -5.41
CA GLU A 55 -14.58 -17.89 -6.51
C GLU A 55 -13.58 -17.12 -7.42
N PRO A 56 -12.82 -17.81 -8.29
CA PRO A 56 -11.73 -17.20 -9.07
C PRO A 56 -12.21 -16.26 -10.19
N ASP A 57 -13.49 -16.27 -10.53
CA ASP A 57 -14.08 -15.43 -11.57
C ASP A 57 -14.40 -14.00 -11.09
N LEU A 58 -14.37 -13.76 -9.77
CA LEU A 58 -14.67 -12.45 -9.20
C LEU A 58 -13.58 -11.44 -9.49
N SER A 59 -13.99 -10.24 -9.92
CA SER A 59 -13.05 -9.11 -9.98
C SER A 59 -12.63 -8.67 -8.57
N PRO A 60 -11.46 -8.02 -8.42
CA PRO A 60 -11.02 -7.49 -7.12
C PRO A 60 -12.03 -6.56 -6.44
N ARG A 61 -12.85 -5.88 -7.25
CA ARG A 61 -13.92 -4.99 -6.78
C ARG A 61 -15.10 -5.79 -6.22
N GLU A 62 -15.54 -6.81 -6.94
CA GLU A 62 -16.64 -7.68 -6.50
C GLU A 62 -16.23 -8.47 -5.26
N LEU A 63 -15.00 -8.96 -5.21
CA LEU A 63 -14.44 -9.64 -4.04
C LEU A 63 -14.44 -8.73 -2.80
N ALA A 64 -14.08 -7.45 -2.94
CA ALA A 64 -14.11 -6.49 -1.84
C ALA A 64 -15.53 -6.24 -1.30
N VAL A 65 -16.52 -6.14 -2.20
CA VAL A 65 -17.94 -5.94 -1.82
C VAL A 65 -18.46 -7.19 -1.11
N ARG A 66 -18.29 -8.37 -1.72
CA ARG A 66 -18.72 -9.66 -1.15
C ARG A 66 -18.08 -9.92 0.22
N PHE A 67 -16.80 -9.58 0.36
CA PHE A 67 -16.10 -9.68 1.63
C PHE A 67 -16.69 -8.75 2.69
N THR A 68 -16.98 -7.50 2.33
CA THR A 68 -17.59 -6.52 3.24
C THR A 68 -18.98 -6.96 3.68
N ASP A 69 -19.79 -7.50 2.75
CA ASP A 69 -21.15 -7.99 3.03
C ASP A 69 -21.13 -9.24 3.93
N THR A 70 -20.15 -10.14 3.74
CA THR A 70 -20.07 -11.41 4.46
C THR A 70 -19.43 -11.28 5.85
N LYS A 71 -18.41 -10.42 5.99
CA LYS A 71 -17.57 -10.34 7.19
C LYS A 71 -17.76 -9.04 7.98
N GLY A 72 -18.47 -8.05 7.42
CA GLY A 72 -18.66 -6.74 8.05
C GLY A 72 -17.37 -5.91 8.21
N TYR A 73 -16.28 -6.33 7.56
CA TYR A 73 -14.99 -5.66 7.62
C TYR A 73 -14.71 -4.93 6.31
N PHE A 74 -14.57 -3.60 6.38
CA PHE A 74 -14.35 -2.79 5.19
C PHE A 74 -12.94 -3.00 4.62
N VAL A 75 -12.89 -3.45 3.36
CA VAL A 75 -11.64 -3.57 2.60
C VAL A 75 -11.80 -2.84 1.29
N SER A 76 -10.83 -1.97 0.95
CA SER A 76 -10.83 -1.30 -0.35
C SER A 76 -10.44 -2.25 -1.48
N GLU A 77 -11.00 -2.05 -2.67
CA GLU A 77 -10.61 -2.75 -3.90
C GLU A 77 -9.09 -2.72 -4.11
N ALA A 78 -8.45 -1.56 -3.89
CA ALA A 78 -7.00 -1.42 -4.05
C ALA A 78 -6.18 -2.28 -3.08
N SER A 79 -6.71 -2.54 -1.88
CA SER A 79 -6.07 -3.46 -0.92
C SER A 79 -6.23 -4.92 -1.36
N VAL A 80 -7.42 -5.30 -1.84
CA VAL A 80 -7.68 -6.62 -2.41
C VAL A 80 -6.80 -6.87 -3.63
N TYR A 81 -6.74 -5.92 -4.56
CA TYR A 81 -5.87 -5.98 -5.74
C TYR A 81 -4.39 -6.17 -5.35
N ARG A 82 -3.89 -5.37 -4.40
CA ARG A 82 -2.50 -5.51 -3.92
C ARG A 82 -2.26 -6.88 -3.28
N LEU A 83 -3.25 -7.41 -2.58
CA LEU A 83 -3.15 -8.71 -1.95
C LEU A 83 -3.12 -9.84 -2.99
N LEU A 84 -4.04 -9.83 -3.94
CA LEU A 84 -4.07 -10.80 -5.04
C LEU A 84 -2.80 -10.71 -5.89
N LYS A 85 -2.31 -9.50 -6.15
CA LYS A 85 -1.03 -9.25 -6.84
C LYS A 85 0.16 -9.85 -6.11
N ALA A 86 0.20 -9.72 -4.78
CA ALA A 86 1.29 -10.24 -3.96
C ALA A 86 1.27 -11.77 -3.82
N GLN A 87 0.18 -12.43 -4.23
CA GLN A 87 0.04 -13.88 -4.22
C GLN A 87 0.01 -14.46 -5.64
N ASP A 88 0.29 -13.65 -6.66
CA ASP A 88 0.21 -14.00 -8.09
C ASP A 88 -1.16 -14.57 -8.51
N LEU A 89 -2.22 -14.24 -7.75
CA LEU A 89 -3.61 -14.67 -7.99
C LEU A 89 -4.37 -13.72 -8.93
N ILE A 90 -3.69 -12.86 -9.67
CA ILE A 90 -4.37 -12.03 -10.66
C ILE A 90 -4.75 -12.94 -11.84
N PRO A 91 -6.05 -13.14 -12.13
CA PRO A 91 -6.44 -13.81 -13.36
C PRO A 91 -5.84 -13.01 -14.52
N HIS A 92 -4.96 -13.64 -15.29
CA HIS A 92 -4.30 -13.06 -16.44
C HIS A 92 -5.34 -12.67 -17.51
N ARG A 93 -6.07 -11.56 -17.31
CA ARG A 93 -6.83 -10.91 -18.36
C ARG A 93 -7.11 -9.45 -18.03
N PRO A 94 -6.52 -8.50 -18.76
CA PRO A 94 -7.02 -7.15 -18.75
C PRO A 94 -8.40 -7.16 -19.43
N MET A 95 -9.44 -6.75 -18.70
CA MET A 95 -10.81 -6.65 -19.22
C MET A 95 -10.96 -5.67 -20.40
N TRP A 96 -9.97 -4.80 -20.68
CA TRP A 96 -9.97 -3.94 -21.86
C TRP A 96 -9.59 -4.67 -23.17
N SER A 97 -9.17 -5.93 -23.11
CA SER A 97 -8.64 -6.72 -24.25
C SER A 97 -9.66 -7.68 -24.89
N SER A 98 -10.93 -7.63 -24.53
CA SER A 98 -12.00 -8.40 -25.20
C SER A 98 -13.19 -7.53 -25.56
N ARG A 99 -12.90 -6.50 -26.35
CA ARG A 99 -13.89 -6.00 -27.29
C ARG A 99 -13.78 -6.83 -28.57
N PRO A 100 -14.86 -7.42 -29.11
CA PRO A 100 -14.82 -7.95 -30.46
C PRO A 100 -14.41 -6.80 -31.40
N LEU A 101 -13.53 -7.10 -32.35
CA LEU A 101 -13.02 -6.18 -33.35
C LEU A 101 -14.18 -5.68 -34.22
N MET A 102 -14.94 -4.71 -33.73
CA MET A 102 -15.86 -3.94 -34.55
C MET A 102 -15.04 -2.86 -35.24
N SER A 103 -14.95 -3.04 -36.55
CA SER A 103 -14.32 -2.15 -37.51
C SER A 103 -14.77 -0.69 -37.35
N SER A 104 -13.80 0.19 -37.59
CA SER A 104 -13.91 1.61 -37.97
C SER A 104 -13.83 2.66 -36.86
N GLY A 105 -12.88 3.60 -37.07
CA GLY A 105 -13.00 4.97 -36.59
C GLY A 105 -12.16 5.36 -35.37
N THR A 106 -10.91 5.74 -35.63
CA THR A 106 -10.22 6.87 -34.94
C THR A 106 -9.99 6.75 -33.43
N LYS A 107 -8.74 6.42 -33.04
CA LYS A 107 -8.26 6.66 -31.67
C LYS A 107 -8.16 8.17 -31.42
N PRO A 108 -8.76 8.76 -30.36
CA PRO A 108 -8.42 10.11 -29.95
C PRO A 108 -7.00 10.11 -29.36
N ARG A 109 -6.13 10.92 -29.96
CA ARG A 109 -4.79 11.22 -29.46
C ARG A 109 -4.95 12.08 -28.21
N LEU A 110 -4.71 11.52 -27.02
CA LEU A 110 -4.59 12.31 -25.79
C LEU A 110 -3.33 13.17 -25.91
N GLN A 111 -3.50 14.42 -26.32
CA GLN A 111 -2.49 15.47 -26.25
C GLN A 111 -2.40 15.89 -24.79
N ILE A 112 -1.29 15.55 -24.15
CA ILE A 112 -0.94 16.03 -22.83
C ILE A 112 -0.39 17.45 -23.04
N SER A 113 -1.26 18.47 -23.00
CA SER A 113 -0.82 19.86 -23.06
C SER A 113 -0.30 20.29 -21.70
N ASN A 114 1.03 20.28 -21.53
CA ASN A 114 1.69 20.99 -20.44
C ASN A 114 1.76 22.48 -20.81
N GLY A 115 1.06 23.34 -20.06
CA GLY A 115 1.18 24.80 -20.18
C GLY A 115 0.43 25.53 -19.07
N LYS A 116 1.15 25.94 -18.02
CA LYS A 116 0.65 26.88 -17.00
C LYS A 116 0.45 28.27 -17.66
N PRO A 117 -0.71 28.92 -17.50
CA PRO A 117 -0.82 30.36 -17.77
C PRO A 117 -0.45 31.16 -16.52
N THR A 118 0.66 31.90 -16.56
CA THR A 118 0.90 33.04 -15.67
C THR A 118 0.45 34.31 -16.39
N SER A 119 -0.65 34.90 -15.95
CA SER A 119 -1.07 36.24 -16.39
C SER A 119 -0.22 37.32 -15.70
N PRO A 120 0.15 38.41 -16.39
CA PRO A 120 0.80 39.55 -15.77
C PRO A 120 -0.25 40.47 -15.12
N ILE A 121 -0.02 40.87 -13.87
CA ILE A 121 -0.77 41.93 -13.20
C ILE A 121 -0.26 43.28 -13.74
N SER A 122 -1.15 44.00 -14.43
CA SER A 122 -1.01 45.43 -14.69
C SER A 122 -1.42 46.21 -13.45
N ARG A 123 -0.62 47.20 -13.04
CA ARG A 123 -0.99 48.18 -12.02
C ARG A 123 -0.74 49.57 -12.60
N SER A 124 -1.80 50.37 -12.61
CA SER A 124 -1.79 51.82 -12.81
C SER A 124 -1.29 52.55 -11.57
#